data_AF-A0A410RZM5-F1
#
_entry.id   AF-A0A410RZM5-F1
#
_cell.length_a   1.000
_cell.length_b   1.000
_cell.length_c   1.000
_cell.angle_alpha   90.00
_cell.angle_beta   90.00
_cell.angle_gamma   90.00
#
_symmetry.space_group_name_H-M   'P 1'
#
loop_
_entity.id
_entity.type
_entity.pdbx_description
1 polymer ?
#
loop_
_entity_poly.entity_id
_entity_poly.type
_entity_poly.pdbx_seq_one_letter_code
_entity_poly.pdbx_strand_id
1 'polypeptide(L)'
;MDKKVSDKKERLLAALDQGMVMIHLDARRPGVLVPASLRGEAHLRLNLSYRFEPPDLTVGEWGVRSTLSFSGSRFTVAVPWSALFAIASHVTKEFWMYPEEMPPELLQQPPVASASVARPPQPAPVPVAAERPRAFLREVQAEHSDEPESRPEVAPPPPEGGPPDEPQPPRRGHLRLVK
;
A
#
# COMPACT_ATOMS: atom_id res chain seq x y z
N MET A 1 -1.65 -38.04 8.40
CA MET A 1 -2.72 -37.12 7.97
C MET A 1 -2.84 -36.00 8.97
N ASP A 2 -2.37 -34.82 8.57
CA ASP A 2 -2.42 -33.60 9.36
C ASP A 2 -3.85 -33.07 9.39
N LYS A 3 -4.68 -33.61 10.31
CA LYS A 3 -6.09 -33.23 10.47
C LYS A 3 -6.29 -31.71 10.57
N LYS A 4 -5.30 -30.99 11.09
CA LYS A 4 -5.28 -29.51 11.19
C LYS A 4 -5.25 -28.85 9.81
N VAL A 5 -4.50 -29.39 8.86
CA VAL A 5 -4.41 -28.86 7.49
C VAL A 5 -5.76 -29.05 6.78
N SER A 6 -6.40 -30.19 6.96
CA SER A 6 -7.75 -30.43 6.45
C SER A 6 -8.76 -29.43 7.02
N ASP A 7 -8.79 -29.21 8.33
CA ASP A 7 -9.69 -28.23 8.97
C ASP A 7 -9.43 -26.79 8.46
N LYS A 8 -8.16 -26.38 8.36
CA LYS A 8 -7.77 -25.08 7.75
C LYS A 8 -8.31 -24.95 6.32
N LYS A 9 -8.12 -25.99 5.52
CA LYS A 9 -8.56 -26.05 4.12
C LYS A 9 -10.06 -25.94 4.02
N GLU A 10 -10.81 -26.72 4.80
CA GLU A 10 -12.26 -26.72 4.82
C GLU A 10 -12.81 -25.35 5.21
N ARG A 11 -12.25 -24.71 6.24
CA ARG A 11 -12.64 -23.35 6.66
C ARG A 11 -12.34 -22.31 5.58
N LEU A 12 -11.19 -22.39 4.92
CA LEU A 12 -10.85 -21.49 3.83
C LEU A 12 -11.83 -21.65 2.67
N LEU A 13 -12.12 -22.89 2.27
CA LEU A 13 -13.06 -23.18 1.19
C LEU A 13 -14.47 -22.69 1.50
N ALA A 14 -14.97 -22.94 2.72
CA ALA A 14 -16.26 -22.46 3.17
C ALA A 14 -16.33 -20.92 3.14
N ALA A 15 -15.27 -20.23 3.60
CA ALA A 15 -15.24 -18.77 3.57
C ALA A 15 -15.14 -18.20 2.14
N LEU A 16 -14.43 -18.88 1.24
CA LEU A 16 -14.32 -18.49 -0.18
C LEU A 16 -15.64 -18.68 -0.92
N ASP A 17 -16.40 -19.72 -0.59
CA ASP A 17 -17.74 -19.97 -1.15
C ASP A 17 -18.71 -18.82 -0.83
N GLN A 18 -18.61 -18.27 0.39
CA GLN A 18 -19.41 -17.11 0.79
C GLN A 18 -18.96 -15.80 0.12
N GLY A 19 -17.67 -15.64 -0.20
CA GLY A 19 -17.20 -14.49 -0.99
C GLY A 19 -15.71 -14.18 -0.90
N MET A 20 -15.36 -13.12 -0.18
CA MET A 20 -13.98 -12.65 -0.04
C MET A 20 -13.40 -13.08 1.30
N VAL A 21 -12.17 -13.60 1.26
CA VAL A 21 -11.43 -14.05 2.43
C VAL A 21 -10.09 -13.35 2.48
N MET A 22 -9.73 -12.86 3.66
CA MET A 22 -8.42 -12.33 3.96
C MET A 22 -7.61 -13.36 4.74
N ILE A 23 -6.52 -13.83 4.16
CA ILE A 23 -5.57 -14.73 4.82
C ILE A 23 -4.38 -13.94 5.35
N HIS A 24 -3.87 -14.38 6.50
CA HIS A 24 -2.65 -13.85 7.10
C HIS A 24 -1.59 -14.94 7.06
N LEU A 25 -0.43 -14.58 6.51
CA LEU A 25 0.68 -15.48 6.33
C LEU A 25 2.02 -14.80 6.62
N ASP A 26 3.03 -15.62 6.87
CA ASP A 26 4.42 -15.19 6.97
C ASP A 26 5.13 -15.42 5.63
N ALA A 27 5.60 -14.34 4.98
CA ALA A 27 6.23 -14.41 3.67
C ALA A 27 7.70 -14.88 3.71
N ARG A 28 8.31 -14.93 4.91
CA ARG A 28 9.69 -15.37 5.11
C ARG A 28 9.81 -16.90 5.09
N ARG A 29 8.71 -17.63 5.25
CA ARG A 29 8.72 -19.09 5.34
C ARG A 29 9.11 -19.76 4.01
N PRO A 30 9.82 -20.90 4.07
CA PRO A 30 10.19 -21.65 2.88
C PRO A 30 8.94 -22.13 2.14
N GLY A 31 8.98 -22.05 0.80
CA GLY A 31 7.87 -22.44 -0.06
C GLY A 31 6.86 -21.33 -0.36
N VAL A 32 6.94 -20.17 0.31
CA VAL A 32 6.10 -19.01 -0.04
C VAL A 32 6.65 -18.32 -1.29
N LEU A 33 5.76 -18.13 -2.27
CA LEU A 33 6.01 -17.34 -3.47
C LEU A 33 5.17 -16.07 -3.41
N VAL A 34 5.86 -14.94 -3.28
CA VAL A 34 5.31 -13.59 -3.34
C VAL A 34 6.29 -12.69 -4.09
N PRO A 35 5.88 -11.51 -4.58
CA PRO A 35 6.80 -10.55 -5.17
C PRO A 35 7.96 -10.21 -4.24
N ALA A 36 9.14 -9.93 -4.80
CA ALA A 36 10.36 -9.66 -4.02
C ALA A 36 10.17 -8.55 -2.97
N SER A 37 9.35 -7.54 -3.28
CA SER A 37 9.02 -6.42 -2.39
C SER A 37 8.30 -6.84 -1.10
N LEU A 38 7.60 -7.98 -1.10
CA LEU A 38 6.78 -8.46 0.04
C LEU A 38 7.40 -9.68 0.74
N ARG A 39 8.48 -10.24 0.21
CA ARG A 39 9.11 -11.47 0.76
C ARG A 39 9.72 -11.28 2.16
N GLY A 40 10.05 -10.05 2.54
CA GLY A 40 10.63 -9.74 3.86
C GLY A 40 9.59 -9.60 4.98
N GLU A 41 8.31 -9.66 4.65
CA GLU A 41 7.23 -9.36 5.60
C GLU A 41 6.89 -10.57 6.47
N ALA A 42 7.01 -10.43 7.79
CA ALA A 42 6.59 -11.47 8.75
C ALA A 42 5.06 -11.59 8.84
N HIS A 43 4.34 -10.55 8.43
CA HIS A 43 2.88 -10.47 8.47
C HIS A 43 2.36 -9.89 7.15
N LEU A 44 2.15 -10.76 6.17
CA LEU A 44 1.51 -10.42 4.92
C LEU A 44 0.03 -10.80 4.95
N ARG A 45 -0.84 -9.87 4.50
CA ARG A 45 -2.27 -10.10 4.35
C ARG A 45 -2.62 -10.15 2.88
N LEU A 46 -3.31 -11.21 2.46
CA LEU A 46 -3.76 -11.38 1.09
C LEU A 46 -5.26 -11.59 1.06
N ASN A 47 -5.93 -10.84 0.19
CA ASN A 47 -7.34 -11.05 -0.10
C ASN A 47 -7.48 -12.07 -1.23
N LEU A 48 -8.40 -13.01 -1.07
CA LEU A 48 -8.71 -14.07 -2.01
C LEU A 48 -10.23 -14.08 -2.25
N SER A 49 -10.63 -14.28 -3.50
CA SER A 49 -12.03 -14.47 -3.86
C SER A 49 -12.12 -15.20 -5.20
N TYR A 50 -13.14 -16.05 -5.37
CA TYR A 50 -13.45 -16.64 -6.67
C TYR A 50 -13.89 -15.61 -7.72
N ARG A 51 -14.25 -14.40 -7.29
CA ARG A 51 -14.61 -13.29 -8.19
C ARG A 51 -13.39 -12.56 -8.78
N PHE A 52 -12.17 -12.86 -8.34
CA PHE A 52 -10.98 -12.23 -8.90
C PHE A 52 -10.60 -12.81 -10.24
N GLU A 53 -10.17 -11.94 -11.16
CA GLU A 53 -9.70 -12.32 -12.48
C GLU A 53 -8.16 -12.30 -12.54
N PRO A 54 -7.53 -13.36 -13.07
CA PRO A 54 -8.14 -14.61 -13.52
C PRO A 54 -8.54 -15.53 -12.34
N PRO A 55 -9.56 -16.40 -12.49
CA PRO A 55 -10.01 -17.34 -11.45
C PRO A 55 -9.07 -18.54 -11.30
N ASP A 56 -7.76 -18.30 -11.19
CA ASP A 56 -6.72 -19.33 -11.02
C ASP A 56 -6.56 -19.78 -9.55
N LEU A 57 -7.52 -19.45 -8.68
CA LEU A 57 -7.48 -19.79 -7.27
C LEU A 57 -7.61 -21.30 -7.08
N THR A 58 -6.52 -21.93 -6.63
CA THR A 58 -6.44 -23.37 -6.36
C THR A 58 -6.12 -23.58 -4.89
N VAL A 59 -6.96 -24.34 -4.20
CA VAL A 59 -6.76 -24.73 -2.79
C VAL A 59 -6.50 -26.24 -2.73
N GLY A 60 -5.24 -26.62 -2.57
CA GLY A 60 -4.78 -28.01 -2.55
C GLY A 60 -4.41 -28.53 -1.16
N GLU A 61 -3.81 -29.71 -1.10
CA GLU A 61 -3.27 -30.29 0.14
C GLU A 61 -1.96 -29.61 0.58
N TRP A 62 -1.16 -29.12 -0.36
CA TRP A 62 0.07 -28.38 -0.05
C TRP A 62 -0.21 -26.97 0.48
N GLY A 63 -1.22 -26.30 -0.09
CA GLY A 63 -1.51 -24.90 0.21
C GLY A 63 -2.45 -24.25 -0.80
N VAL A 64 -2.34 -22.93 -0.91
CA VAL A 64 -3.16 -22.07 -1.78
C VAL A 64 -2.29 -21.47 -2.86
N ARG A 65 -2.77 -21.49 -4.10
CA ARG A 65 -2.18 -20.76 -5.23
C ARG A 65 -3.21 -19.82 -5.82
N SER A 66 -2.82 -18.60 -6.12
CA SER A 66 -3.71 -17.61 -6.73
C SER A 66 -2.92 -16.56 -7.48
N THR A 67 -3.47 -16.04 -8.57
CA THR A 67 -2.90 -14.89 -9.26
C THR A 67 -3.51 -13.61 -8.71
N LEU A 68 -2.69 -12.77 -8.09
CA LEU A 68 -3.11 -11.51 -7.48
C LEU A 68 -2.40 -10.33 -8.15
N SER A 69 -3.04 -9.16 -8.11
CA SER A 69 -2.45 -7.93 -8.64
C SER A 69 -1.79 -7.13 -7.51
N PHE A 70 -0.49 -6.91 -7.63
CA PHE A 70 0.33 -6.11 -6.72
C PHE A 70 0.77 -4.84 -7.44
N SER A 71 0.28 -3.67 -6.99
CA SER A 71 0.62 -2.37 -7.60
C SER A 71 0.47 -2.34 -9.13
N GLY A 72 -0.58 -2.96 -9.65
CA GLY A 72 -0.87 -3.03 -11.09
C GLY A 72 -0.18 -4.19 -11.83
N SER A 73 0.70 -4.96 -11.18
CA SER A 73 1.36 -6.14 -11.77
C SER A 73 0.74 -7.44 -11.27
N ARG A 74 0.35 -8.33 -12.18
CA ARG A 74 -0.15 -9.67 -11.83
C ARG A 74 1.01 -10.58 -11.43
N PHE A 75 0.88 -11.25 -10.30
CA PHE A 75 1.85 -12.22 -9.81
C PHE A 75 1.13 -13.45 -9.24
N THR A 76 1.56 -14.64 -9.64
CA THR A 76 1.03 -15.89 -9.11
C THR A 76 1.69 -16.21 -7.77
N VAL A 77 0.94 -16.03 -6.69
CA VAL A 77 1.37 -16.38 -5.35
C VAL A 77 1.12 -17.85 -5.04
N ALA A 78 1.98 -18.43 -4.23
CA ALA A 78 1.84 -19.78 -3.68
C ALA A 78 2.13 -19.74 -2.18
N VAL A 79 1.20 -20.24 -1.38
CA VAL A 79 1.23 -20.16 0.08
C VAL A 79 1.01 -21.55 0.65
N PRO A 80 2.02 -22.19 1.27
CA PRO A 80 1.83 -23.45 1.97
C PRO A 80 1.00 -23.26 3.25
N TRP A 81 0.31 -24.31 3.69
CA TRP A 81 -0.47 -24.26 4.94
C TRP A 81 0.36 -23.94 6.20
N SER A 82 1.65 -24.28 6.16
CA SER A 82 2.62 -23.92 7.20
C SER A 82 2.95 -22.42 7.20
N ALA A 83 2.72 -21.66 6.13
CA ALA A 83 2.92 -20.20 6.18
C ALA A 83 1.67 -19.47 6.66
N LEU A 84 0.50 -20.12 6.64
CA LEU A 84 -0.79 -19.54 6.95
C LEU A 84 -1.12 -19.71 8.44
N PHE A 85 -1.31 -18.58 9.13
CA PHE A 85 -1.62 -18.55 10.56
C PHE A 85 -2.97 -17.93 10.89
N ALA A 86 -3.62 -17.17 9.99
CA ALA A 86 -4.99 -16.74 10.22
C ALA A 86 -5.83 -16.65 8.93
N ILE A 87 -7.14 -16.84 9.09
CA ILE A 87 -8.16 -16.77 8.04
C ILE A 87 -9.27 -15.87 8.56
N ALA A 88 -9.62 -14.83 7.80
CA ALA A 88 -10.67 -13.89 8.13
C ALA A 88 -11.67 -13.80 6.97
N SER A 89 -12.94 -14.11 7.22
CA SER A 89 -14.01 -13.95 6.22
C SER A 89 -14.50 -12.51 6.22
N HIS A 90 -14.52 -11.85 5.06
CA HIS A 90 -15.11 -10.51 4.95
C HIS A 90 -16.65 -10.53 5.00
N VAL A 91 -17.25 -11.67 4.67
CA VAL A 91 -18.71 -11.82 4.56
C VAL A 91 -19.31 -12.20 5.90
N THR A 92 -18.82 -13.27 6.51
CA THR A 92 -19.35 -13.80 7.78
C THR A 92 -18.72 -13.17 9.02
N LYS A 93 -17.66 -12.36 8.85
CA LYS A 93 -16.84 -11.77 9.92
C LYS A 93 -16.21 -12.79 10.87
N GLU A 94 -16.18 -14.07 10.48
CA GLU A 94 -15.50 -15.11 11.23
C GLU A 94 -13.99 -14.96 11.08
N PHE A 95 -13.28 -15.17 12.19
CA PHE A 95 -11.83 -15.09 12.26
C PHE A 95 -11.30 -16.35 12.95
N TRP A 96 -10.43 -17.07 12.25
CA TRP A 96 -9.75 -18.24 12.77
C TRP A 96 -8.25 -17.99 12.80
N MET A 97 -7.64 -18.24 13.95
CA MET A 97 -6.21 -18.04 14.18
C MET A 97 -5.58 -19.34 14.66
N TYR A 98 -4.37 -19.60 14.19
CA TYR A 98 -3.58 -20.78 14.47
C TYR A 98 -2.26 -20.35 15.11
N PRO A 99 -2.21 -20.24 16.45
CA PRO A 99 -1.07 -19.65 17.15
C PRO A 99 0.25 -20.43 16.97
N GLU A 100 0.17 -21.72 16.66
CA GLU A 100 1.35 -22.56 16.42
C GLU A 100 2.12 -22.19 15.15
N GLU A 101 1.43 -21.63 14.15
CA GLU A 101 2.05 -21.14 12.91
C GLU A 101 2.43 -19.66 12.99
N MET A 102 2.08 -18.97 14.09
CA MET A 102 2.45 -17.57 14.24
C MET A 102 3.95 -17.44 14.50
N PRO A 103 4.66 -16.56 13.78
CA PRO A 103 6.04 -16.26 14.11
C PRO A 103 6.12 -15.62 15.51
N PRO A 104 7.13 -15.98 16.31
CA PRO A 104 7.29 -15.49 17.69
C PRO A 104 7.44 -13.97 17.79
N GLU A 105 7.87 -13.32 16.70
CA GLU A 105 7.91 -11.87 16.57
C GLU A 105 6.51 -11.25 16.73
N LEU A 106 5.46 -11.84 16.14
CA LEU A 106 4.09 -11.30 16.22
C LEU A 106 3.41 -11.57 17.57
N LEU A 107 3.82 -12.63 18.27
CA LEU A 107 3.33 -12.95 19.61
C LEU A 107 3.81 -11.94 20.67
N GLN A 108 4.93 -11.28 20.41
CA GLN A 108 5.56 -10.32 21.33
C GLN A 108 5.26 -8.86 20.97
N GLN A 109 4.63 -8.60 19.82
CA GLN A 109 4.20 -7.25 19.46
C GLN A 109 2.82 -6.95 20.07
N PRO A 110 2.68 -5.89 20.88
CA PRO A 110 1.35 -5.32 21.12
C PRO A 110 0.74 -4.91 19.77
N PRO A 111 -0.61 -4.87 19.63
CA PRO A 111 -1.26 -4.59 18.35
C PRO A 111 -0.93 -3.17 17.87
N VAL A 112 0.21 -3.04 17.18
CA VAL A 112 0.54 -1.86 16.39
C VAL A 112 -0.20 -2.05 15.07
N ALA A 113 -1.37 -1.42 14.98
CA ALA A 113 -2.11 -1.26 13.75
C ALA A 113 -1.15 -0.91 12.62
N SER A 114 -1.31 -1.56 11.46
CA SER A 114 -0.62 -1.20 10.22
C SER A 114 -0.80 0.29 9.93
N ALA A 115 0.12 1.11 10.39
CA ALA A 115 0.23 2.51 9.99
C ALA A 115 1.10 2.52 8.74
N SER A 116 0.46 2.31 7.58
CA SER A 116 1.03 2.83 6.34
C SER A 116 1.20 4.35 6.53
N VAL A 117 2.46 4.78 6.51
CA VAL A 117 3.03 6.12 6.37
C VAL A 117 2.08 7.31 6.55
N ALA A 118 2.31 8.08 7.62
CA ALA A 118 2.47 9.53 7.58
C ALA A 118 3.04 10.01 8.94
N ARG A 119 3.48 11.27 9.02
CA ARG A 119 3.75 12.12 10.20
C ARG A 119 4.79 11.70 11.29
N PRO A 120 5.81 12.54 11.59
CA PRO A 120 6.66 12.40 12.78
C PRO A 120 5.85 12.59 14.08
N PRO A 121 6.34 12.09 15.23
CA PRO A 121 5.60 12.10 16.48
C PRO A 121 5.45 13.52 17.01
N GLN A 122 4.21 14.02 17.03
CA GLN A 122 3.85 15.13 17.91
C GLN A 122 3.82 14.58 19.34
N PRO A 123 4.56 15.16 20.30
CA PRO A 123 4.51 14.72 21.69
C PRO A 123 3.13 14.98 22.30
N ALA A 124 2.74 14.04 23.16
CA ALA A 124 1.44 13.81 23.76
C ALA A 124 0.75 15.03 24.42
N PRO A 125 -0.59 15.00 24.55
CA PRO A 125 -1.35 16.06 25.20
C PRO A 125 -1.13 16.02 26.72
N VAL A 126 -0.61 17.10 27.28
CA VAL A 126 -0.70 17.38 28.71
C VAL A 126 -2.10 17.94 29.01
N PRO A 127 -2.89 17.33 29.90
CA PRO A 127 -4.16 17.89 30.32
C PRO A 127 -3.90 18.88 31.45
N VAL A 128 -3.95 20.18 31.18
CA VAL A 128 -4.12 21.18 32.24
C VAL A 128 -5.11 22.22 31.76
N ALA A 129 -6.25 22.24 32.45
CA ALA A 129 -7.27 23.26 32.39
C ALA A 129 -6.69 24.66 32.60
N ALA A 130 -7.10 25.62 31.78
CA ALA A 130 -7.57 26.94 32.21
C ALA A 130 -7.75 27.86 30.99
N GLU A 131 -8.97 28.36 30.89
CA GLU A 131 -9.49 29.51 30.15
C GLU A 131 -8.48 30.51 29.60
N ARG A 132 -8.67 30.90 28.33
CA ARG A 132 -8.10 32.14 27.78
C ARG A 132 -9.09 32.89 26.89
N PRO A 133 -9.69 33.99 27.37
CA PRO A 133 -10.18 35.07 26.52
C PRO A 133 -9.04 36.01 26.11
N ARG A 134 -9.01 36.31 24.81
CA ARG A 134 -8.58 37.51 24.05
C ARG A 134 -7.44 38.44 24.53
N ALA A 135 -6.54 38.67 23.55
CA ALA A 135 -5.85 39.93 23.18
C ALA A 135 -4.85 40.50 24.21
N PHE A 136 -3.65 40.98 23.85
CA PHE A 136 -3.33 42.01 22.89
C PHE A 136 -1.81 41.97 22.61
N LEU A 137 -1.38 42.35 21.40
CA LEU A 137 -0.15 43.10 21.21
C LEU A 137 -0.38 44.11 20.08
N ARG A 138 0.09 45.32 20.35
CA ARG A 138 -0.45 46.61 19.90
C ARG A 138 0.32 47.16 18.71
N GLU A 139 -0.44 47.77 17.82
CA GLU A 139 -0.11 48.55 16.63
C GLU A 139 0.77 49.79 16.89
N VAL A 140 1.62 50.12 15.91
CA VAL A 140 2.06 51.50 15.60
C VAL A 140 2.13 51.66 14.08
N GLN A 141 1.24 52.50 13.55
CA GLN A 141 1.25 53.03 12.18
C GLN A 141 2.17 54.25 12.10
N ALA A 142 2.79 54.46 10.93
CA ALA A 142 3.12 55.78 10.42
C ALA A 142 3.21 55.72 8.89
N GLU A 143 2.23 56.35 8.23
CA GLU A 143 2.18 56.62 6.80
C GLU A 143 3.03 57.85 6.43
N HIS A 144 3.83 57.76 5.36
CA HIS A 144 4.17 58.87 4.45
C HIS A 144 4.89 58.27 3.22
N SER A 145 4.26 58.26 2.04
CA SER A 145 4.38 59.28 0.98
C SER A 145 5.80 59.42 0.45
N ASP A 146 6.08 58.89 -0.75
CA ASP A 146 6.40 59.70 -1.95
C ASP A 146 6.68 58.78 -3.17
N GLU A 147 5.87 58.93 -4.22
CA GLU A 147 6.23 58.61 -5.61
C GLU A 147 6.25 59.97 -6.32
N PRO A 148 7.34 60.36 -7.02
CA PRO A 148 7.30 60.31 -8.49
C PRO A 148 8.64 60.00 -9.20
N GLU A 149 8.49 59.24 -10.29
CA GLU A 149 9.05 59.49 -11.63
C GLU A 149 10.56 59.79 -11.83
N SER A 150 11.26 58.88 -12.53
CA SER A 150 12.17 59.23 -13.64
C SER A 150 12.62 57.98 -14.42
N ARG A 151 12.02 57.80 -15.60
CA ARG A 151 12.66 57.17 -16.78
C ARG A 151 13.38 58.30 -17.55
N PRO A 152 14.57 58.07 -18.13
CA PRO A 152 14.68 57.51 -19.48
C PRO A 152 15.77 56.41 -19.56
N GLU A 153 15.54 55.28 -20.23
CA GLU A 153 15.86 55.04 -21.64
C GLU A 153 17.35 55.24 -21.99
N VAL A 154 18.12 54.14 -22.06
CA VAL A 154 18.95 53.77 -23.22
C VAL A 154 19.14 52.24 -23.25
N ALA A 155 18.57 51.58 -24.25
CA ALA A 155 19.11 50.37 -24.89
C ALA A 155 19.56 50.80 -26.33
N PRO A 156 20.17 49.97 -27.21
CA PRO A 156 20.57 48.56 -27.15
C PRO A 156 22.05 48.40 -27.69
N PRO A 157 22.61 47.28 -28.26
CA PRO A 157 22.03 46.28 -29.15
C PRO A 157 22.29 44.78 -28.80
N PRO A 158 21.46 43.85 -29.32
CA PRO A 158 21.85 42.47 -29.69
C PRO A 158 22.39 42.46 -31.14
N PRO A 159 22.98 41.34 -31.63
CA PRO A 159 22.16 40.48 -32.49
C PRO A 159 22.50 38.97 -32.47
N GLU A 160 21.47 38.20 -32.86
CA GLU A 160 21.48 36.99 -33.70
C GLU A 160 22.26 35.75 -33.21
N GLY A 161 21.67 34.57 -33.06
CA GLY A 161 20.36 34.09 -33.48
C GLY A 161 20.22 32.60 -33.14
N GLY A 162 19.00 32.16 -32.83
CA GLY A 162 18.62 30.74 -32.93
C GLY A 162 18.49 30.32 -34.39
N PRO A 163 18.38 29.01 -34.67
CA PRO A 163 17.06 28.40 -34.50
C PRO A 163 17.04 27.13 -33.61
N PRO A 164 15.84 26.72 -33.20
CA PRO A 164 15.59 25.58 -32.32
C PRO A 164 15.43 24.28 -33.11
N ASP A 165 15.24 23.19 -32.37
CA ASP A 165 14.66 21.92 -32.81
C ASP A 165 15.66 20.90 -33.40
N GLU A 166 15.90 19.81 -32.66
CA GLU A 166 15.96 18.46 -33.23
C GLU A 166 15.65 17.39 -32.16
N PRO A 167 15.06 16.25 -32.54
CA PRO A 167 13.87 15.72 -31.90
C PRO A 167 14.11 14.34 -31.26
N GLN A 168 13.28 14.00 -30.27
CA GLN A 168 13.23 12.66 -29.68
C GLN A 168 12.90 11.61 -30.77
N PRO A 169 13.60 10.47 -30.83
CA PRO A 169 13.34 9.46 -31.85
C PRO A 169 11.93 8.85 -31.70
N PRO A 170 11.19 8.63 -32.80
CA PRO A 170 9.78 8.28 -32.76
C PRO A 170 9.54 6.86 -32.27
N ARG A 171 8.57 6.73 -31.35
CA ARG A 171 7.95 5.45 -30.97
C ARG A 171 7.19 4.88 -32.18
N ARG A 172 7.79 3.94 -32.89
CA ARG A 172 7.08 3.10 -33.85
C ARG A 172 6.15 2.15 -33.12
N GLY A 173 4.85 2.42 -33.20
CA GLY A 173 3.81 1.44 -32.92
C GLY A 173 3.39 0.67 -34.18
N HIS A 174 2.33 -0.12 -34.00
CA HIS A 174 1.38 -0.62 -35.01
C HIS A 174 1.88 -1.68 -36.01
N LEU A 175 1.69 -2.97 -35.65
CA LEU A 175 1.26 -3.98 -36.63
C LEU A 175 -0.17 -4.43 -36.29
N ARG A 176 -1.09 -4.13 -37.21
CA ARG A 176 -2.36 -4.84 -37.37
C ARG A 176 -2.13 -5.94 -38.39
N LEU A 177 -2.51 -7.17 -38.06
CA LEU A 177 -2.63 -8.23 -39.05
C LEU A 177 -4.13 -8.52 -39.28
N VAL A 178 -4.57 -8.27 -40.51
CA VAL A 178 -5.85 -8.70 -41.04
C VAL A 178 -5.57 -9.29 -42.42
N LYS A 179 -5.77 -10.60 -42.58
CA LYS A 179 -6.46 -11.22 -43.72
C LYS A 179 -6.72 -12.69 -43.42
#